data_AF-A0A7H1NPW2-F1
#
_entry.id   AF-A0A7H1NPW2-F1
#
_cell.length_a   1.000
_cell.length_b   1.000
_cell.length_c   1.000
_cell.angle_alpha   90.00
_cell.angle_beta   90.00
_cell.angle_gamma   90.00
#
_symmetry.space_group_name_H-M   'P 1'
#
loop_
_entity.id
_entity.type
_entity.pdbx_description
1 polymer ?
#
loop_
_entity_poly.entity_id
_entity_poly.type
_entity_poly.pdbx_seq_one_letter_code
_entity_poly.pdbx_strand_id
1 'polypeptide(L)'
;MTPEDARAHNRSHGFINRNISQAILKDIVQSDGTPPEYFSALNIGIDLNFLHHKYWEIKKTIPEMSNRNLPFYLMIKEKYKDFEWQKSVNGIITNYTYMGLKPSLLSLLMGRVPNKSDVDDPLDQLPNGFSAEIRKVFKEIGIVWPDKAGLLNFVTWIQKGISGESLTIVSPVCPDYETELTEESSSLANINQTILRATRHRFTFEGLGEGIGVTAAHLFKAIPRFHKLLKDRLGLNISYIVAPGDFEGFSEETCKRLHIDQTTFLSKIQAQTRAIKSKSPVPVESIPFTNLCGGRENWLSIWNEFLNRIIKGDLCNISSQDWVLKTAIARRDLYNRWYNCINQTNDFYVNLVIKQAAEYAAMGKIITSNDSINNPLILGADDHKMGRFYSLTLNIPVVYLKRIYD
;
A
#
# COMPACT_ATOMS: atom_id res chain seq x y z
N MET A 1 -4.37 -3.45 10.75
CA MET A 1 -5.77 -3.52 10.31
C MET A 1 -6.64 -3.14 11.49
N THR A 2 -7.48 -2.12 11.34
CA THR A 2 -8.39 -1.69 12.42
C THR A 2 -9.59 -2.66 12.52
N PRO A 3 -10.32 -2.68 13.65
CA PRO A 3 -11.57 -3.44 13.76
C PRO A 3 -12.62 -3.05 12.70
N GLU A 4 -12.57 -1.82 12.19
CA GLU A 4 -13.46 -1.32 11.13
C GLU A 4 -13.06 -1.82 9.74
N ASP A 5 -11.76 -1.85 9.44
CA ASP A 5 -11.24 -2.51 8.22
C ASP A 5 -11.62 -3.99 8.21
N ALA A 6 -11.55 -4.63 9.39
CA ALA A 6 -11.93 -6.03 9.58
C ALA A 6 -13.42 -6.28 9.35
N ARG A 7 -14.29 -5.34 9.75
CA ARG A 7 -15.74 -5.40 9.53
C ARG A 7 -16.12 -5.10 8.08
N ALA A 8 -15.45 -4.16 7.41
CA ALA A 8 -15.63 -3.88 6.00
C ALA A 8 -15.14 -5.05 5.13
N HIS A 9 -14.07 -5.73 5.56
CA HIS A 9 -13.56 -6.95 4.93
C HIS A 9 -14.54 -8.13 5.08
N ASN A 10 -15.13 -8.33 6.26
CA ASN A 10 -16.19 -9.33 6.46
C ASN A 10 -17.38 -9.16 5.51
N ARG A 11 -17.77 -7.92 5.22
CA ARG A 11 -18.88 -7.61 4.29
C ARG A 11 -18.50 -7.83 2.82
N SER A 12 -17.25 -7.59 2.45
CA SER A 12 -16.75 -7.76 1.07
C SER A 12 -16.38 -9.21 0.72
N HIS A 13 -16.01 -10.04 1.71
CA HIS A 13 -15.57 -11.43 1.49
C HIS A 13 -16.63 -12.48 1.85
N GLY A 14 -17.82 -12.05 2.28
CA GLY A 14 -18.95 -12.96 2.51
C GLY A 14 -18.73 -13.98 3.63
N PHE A 15 -17.99 -13.63 4.69
CA PHE A 15 -17.82 -14.51 5.84
C PHE A 15 -19.15 -14.70 6.60
N ILE A 16 -19.40 -15.92 7.06
CA ILE A 16 -20.66 -16.28 7.69
C ILE A 16 -20.64 -15.84 9.15
N ASN A 17 -21.67 -15.09 9.56
CA ASN A 17 -21.86 -14.62 10.93
C ASN A 17 -21.77 -15.80 11.93
N ARG A 18 -21.12 -15.57 13.08
CA ARG A 18 -20.88 -16.61 14.08
C ARG A 18 -22.17 -17.20 14.66
N ASN A 19 -23.22 -16.40 14.85
CA ASN A 19 -24.50 -16.87 15.39
C ASN A 19 -25.20 -17.78 14.38
N ILE A 20 -25.20 -17.38 13.10
CA ILE A 20 -25.72 -18.19 11.99
C ILE A 20 -24.93 -19.51 11.87
N SER A 21 -23.60 -19.42 11.92
CA SER A 21 -22.73 -20.60 11.92
C SER A 21 -23.04 -21.54 13.08
N GLN A 22 -23.30 -21.04 14.29
CA GLN A 22 -23.61 -21.88 15.44
C GLN A 22 -24.97 -22.55 15.33
N ALA A 23 -26.00 -21.84 14.84
CA ALA A 23 -27.32 -22.40 14.60
C ALA A 23 -27.28 -23.56 13.59
N ILE A 24 -26.69 -23.32 12.42
CA ILE A 24 -26.59 -24.33 11.35
C ILE A 24 -25.79 -25.56 11.81
N LEU A 25 -24.62 -25.36 12.44
CA LEU A 25 -23.79 -26.47 12.88
C LEU A 25 -24.46 -27.27 14.02
N LYS A 26 -25.25 -26.61 14.88
CA LYS A 26 -26.04 -27.29 15.91
C LYS A 26 -27.09 -28.21 15.27
N ASP A 27 -27.77 -27.74 14.24
CA ASP A 27 -28.82 -28.51 13.58
C ASP A 27 -28.27 -29.71 12.79
N ILE A 28 -27.06 -29.57 12.21
CA ILE A 28 -26.34 -30.73 11.64
C ILE A 28 -26.05 -31.80 12.70
N VAL A 29 -25.63 -31.37 13.89
CA VAL A 29 -25.30 -32.29 15.00
C VAL A 29 -26.55 -32.98 15.56
N GLN A 30 -27.71 -32.31 15.55
CA GLN A 30 -28.94 -32.79 16.17
C GLN A 30 -29.85 -33.62 15.27
N SER A 31 -29.55 -33.69 13.97
CA SER A 31 -30.48 -34.22 12.96
C SER A 31 -30.32 -35.72 12.67
N ASP A 32 -29.69 -36.47 13.58
CA ASP A 32 -29.62 -37.95 13.58
C ASP A 32 -29.37 -38.61 12.21
N GLY A 33 -28.45 -38.03 11.42
CA GLY A 33 -28.05 -38.59 10.12
C GLY A 33 -28.97 -38.28 8.95
N THR A 34 -30.06 -37.53 9.15
CA THR A 34 -30.93 -37.02 8.07
C THR A 34 -30.86 -35.49 7.99
N PRO A 35 -30.55 -34.86 6.85
CA PRO A 35 -30.52 -33.40 6.75
C PRO A 35 -31.89 -32.76 7.05
N PRO A 36 -31.97 -31.66 7.82
CA PRO A 36 -33.19 -30.87 7.98
C PRO A 36 -33.76 -30.41 6.63
N GLU A 37 -35.07 -30.53 6.44
CA GLU A 37 -35.76 -30.21 5.18
C GLU A 37 -35.46 -28.80 4.66
N TYR A 38 -35.37 -27.84 5.59
CA TYR A 38 -35.14 -26.43 5.29
C TYR A 38 -33.73 -26.13 4.75
N PHE A 39 -32.77 -27.06 4.86
CA PHE A 39 -31.42 -26.86 4.32
C PHE A 39 -31.42 -26.62 2.81
N SER A 40 -32.32 -27.29 2.09
CA SER A 40 -32.49 -27.11 0.65
C SER A 40 -33.13 -25.76 0.28
N ALA A 41 -33.92 -25.18 1.20
CA ALA A 41 -34.60 -23.90 1.02
C ALA A 41 -33.73 -22.69 1.41
N LEU A 42 -32.63 -22.91 2.15
CA LEU A 42 -31.70 -21.85 2.50
C LEU A 42 -30.87 -21.45 1.28
N ASN A 43 -31.29 -20.40 0.59
CA ASN A 43 -30.53 -19.80 -0.52
C ASN A 43 -29.34 -18.96 -0.01
N ILE A 44 -28.38 -19.63 0.62
CA ILE A 44 -27.15 -19.03 1.17
C ILE A 44 -25.91 -19.34 0.32
N GLY A 45 -26.10 -19.89 -0.88
CA GLY A 45 -25.03 -20.25 -1.82
C GLY A 45 -24.09 -21.35 -1.29
N ILE A 46 -24.66 -22.37 -0.64
CA ILE A 46 -23.96 -23.43 0.10
C ILE A 46 -24.69 -24.77 -0.07
N ASP A 47 -23.94 -25.86 -0.23
CA ASP A 47 -24.47 -27.24 -0.13
C ASP A 47 -24.40 -27.74 1.33
N LEU A 48 -25.45 -27.45 2.10
CA LEU A 48 -25.57 -27.89 3.49
C LEU A 48 -25.81 -29.41 3.62
N ASN A 49 -26.35 -30.05 2.58
CA ASN A 49 -26.57 -31.49 2.56
C ASN A 49 -25.24 -32.23 2.47
N PHE A 50 -24.32 -31.77 1.60
CA PHE A 50 -22.96 -32.29 1.55
C PHE A 50 -22.25 -32.17 2.89
N LEU A 51 -22.33 -30.99 3.52
CA LEU A 51 -21.70 -30.74 4.83
C LEU A 51 -22.25 -31.68 5.91
N HIS A 52 -23.57 -31.90 5.90
CA HIS A 52 -24.25 -32.80 6.83
C HIS A 52 -23.84 -34.26 6.64
N HIS A 53 -23.86 -34.77 5.40
CA HIS A 53 -23.45 -36.13 5.09
C HIS A 53 -22.00 -36.39 5.50
N LYS A 54 -21.08 -35.49 5.10
CA LYS A 54 -19.65 -35.64 5.44
C LYS A 54 -19.41 -35.56 6.95
N TYR A 55 -20.16 -34.76 7.70
CA TYR A 55 -20.09 -34.74 9.16
C TYR A 55 -20.44 -36.12 9.76
N TRP A 56 -21.54 -36.73 9.30
CA TRP A 56 -21.99 -38.02 9.84
C TRP A 56 -21.12 -39.20 9.39
N GLU A 57 -20.52 -39.15 8.20
CA GLU A 57 -19.48 -40.09 7.78
C GLU A 57 -18.29 -40.09 8.75
N ILE A 58 -17.76 -38.90 9.06
CA ILE A 58 -16.64 -38.77 10.00
C ILE A 58 -17.08 -39.15 11.42
N LYS A 59 -18.31 -38.78 11.85
CA LYS A 59 -18.81 -39.10 13.19
C LYS A 59 -18.87 -40.61 13.45
N LYS A 60 -19.15 -41.43 12.44
CA LYS A 60 -19.13 -42.91 12.55
C LYS A 60 -17.73 -43.48 12.80
N THR A 61 -16.69 -42.75 12.43
CA THR A 61 -15.29 -43.19 12.55
C THR A 61 -14.62 -42.80 13.87
N ILE A 62 -15.27 -41.98 14.70
CA ILE A 62 -14.70 -41.46 15.96
C ILE A 62 -15.44 -42.04 17.18
N PRO A 63 -14.76 -42.22 18.34
CA PRO A 63 -15.38 -42.78 19.54
C PRO A 63 -16.65 -42.01 19.99
N GLU A 64 -17.64 -42.70 20.56
CA GLU A 64 -18.92 -42.08 20.98
C GLU A 64 -18.72 -40.91 21.95
N MET A 65 -17.80 -41.06 22.92
CA MET A 65 -17.48 -40.03 23.94
C MET A 65 -16.64 -38.84 23.41
N SER A 66 -16.44 -38.73 22.10
CA SER A 66 -15.73 -37.60 21.49
C SER A 66 -16.58 -36.32 21.50
N ASN A 67 -15.92 -35.16 21.49
CA ASN A 67 -16.60 -33.87 21.40
C ASN A 67 -17.47 -33.82 20.14
N ARG A 68 -18.74 -33.41 20.28
CA ARG A 68 -19.71 -33.34 19.16
C ARG A 68 -19.24 -32.49 17.98
N ASN A 69 -18.37 -31.51 18.19
CA ASN A 69 -17.83 -30.67 17.12
C ASN A 69 -16.54 -31.23 16.49
N LEU A 70 -15.99 -32.34 17.01
CA LEU A 70 -14.75 -32.95 16.51
C LEU A 70 -14.78 -33.24 15.00
N PRO A 71 -15.86 -33.80 14.42
CA PRO A 71 -15.92 -34.01 12.97
C PRO A 71 -15.69 -32.72 12.16
N PHE A 72 -16.28 -31.60 12.57
CA PHE A 72 -16.06 -30.32 11.90
C PHE A 72 -14.60 -29.86 11.96
N TYR A 73 -13.92 -30.05 13.09
CA TYR A 73 -12.50 -29.71 13.20
C TYR A 73 -11.62 -30.58 12.30
N LEU A 74 -11.92 -31.88 12.18
CA LEU A 74 -11.23 -32.79 11.27
C LEU A 74 -11.44 -32.39 9.80
N MET A 75 -12.67 -32.04 9.42
CA MET A 75 -12.99 -31.53 8.08
C MET A 75 -12.22 -30.24 7.76
N ILE A 76 -12.13 -29.33 8.74
CA ILE A 76 -11.33 -28.10 8.58
C ILE A 76 -9.85 -28.44 8.47
N LYS A 77 -9.32 -29.38 9.27
CA LYS A 77 -7.91 -29.78 9.20
C LYS A 77 -7.51 -30.37 7.85
N GLU A 78 -8.40 -31.17 7.26
CA GLU A 78 -8.22 -31.73 5.92
C GLU A 78 -8.05 -30.62 4.87
N LYS A 79 -8.81 -29.53 5.01
CA LYS A 79 -8.80 -28.39 4.09
C LYS A 79 -7.67 -27.40 4.37
N TYR A 80 -7.41 -27.08 5.64
CA TYR A 80 -6.43 -26.09 6.11
C TYR A 80 -5.34 -26.79 6.92
N LYS A 81 -4.19 -27.05 6.28
CA LYS A 81 -3.10 -27.82 6.88
C LYS A 81 -2.54 -27.18 8.16
N ASP A 82 -2.56 -25.85 8.24
CA ASP A 82 -2.09 -25.07 9.40
C ASP A 82 -3.17 -24.86 10.47
N PHE A 83 -4.39 -25.39 10.27
CA PHE A 83 -5.42 -25.33 11.28
C PHE A 83 -5.05 -26.20 12.48
N GLU A 84 -4.94 -25.59 13.65
CA GLU A 84 -4.68 -26.31 14.90
C GLU A 84 -5.81 -26.06 15.90
N TRP A 85 -6.06 -27.08 16.72
CA TRP A 85 -6.99 -27.00 17.84
C TRP A 85 -6.42 -27.74 19.04
N GLN A 86 -6.84 -27.29 20.21
CA GLN A 86 -6.47 -27.89 21.48
C GLN A 86 -7.73 -28.17 22.29
N LYS A 87 -7.69 -29.27 23.07
CA LYS A 87 -8.75 -29.58 24.02
C LYS A 87 -8.60 -28.67 25.24
N SER A 88 -9.69 -28.08 25.70
CA SER A 88 -9.78 -27.29 26.92
C SER A 88 -10.87 -27.83 27.83
N VAL A 89 -10.90 -27.35 29.07
CA VAL A 89 -11.94 -27.70 30.07
C VAL A 89 -13.35 -27.42 29.56
N ASN A 90 -13.51 -26.39 28.71
CA ASN A 90 -14.79 -25.95 28.16
C ASN A 90 -15.02 -26.39 26.69
N GLY A 91 -14.23 -27.33 26.16
CA GLY A 91 -14.42 -27.89 24.82
C GLY A 91 -13.16 -27.89 23.95
N ILE A 92 -13.27 -27.42 22.70
CA ILE A 92 -12.15 -27.32 21.76
C ILE A 92 -11.91 -25.84 21.46
N ILE A 93 -10.65 -25.41 21.56
CA ILE A 93 -10.21 -24.05 21.25
C ILE A 93 -9.33 -24.10 20.01
N THR A 94 -9.57 -23.17 19.09
CA THR A 94 -8.67 -22.89 17.96
C THR A 94 -8.16 -21.46 18.04
N ASN A 95 -6.87 -21.28 17.71
CA ASN A 95 -6.23 -19.97 17.55
C ASN A 95 -6.11 -19.56 16.07
N TYR A 96 -6.78 -20.28 15.17
CA TYR A 96 -6.76 -19.95 13.76
C TYR A 96 -7.33 -18.55 13.53
N THR A 97 -6.49 -17.68 12.99
CA THR A 97 -6.85 -16.34 12.55
C THR A 97 -6.49 -16.17 11.08
N TYR A 98 -7.34 -15.43 10.36
CA TYR A 98 -7.09 -14.99 9.00
C TYR A 98 -7.16 -13.47 8.99
N MET A 99 -6.08 -12.82 8.55
CA MET A 99 -5.90 -11.37 8.61
C MET A 99 -6.17 -10.77 10.02
N GLY A 100 -5.89 -11.50 11.10
CA GLY A 100 -6.16 -11.02 12.47
C GLY A 100 -7.63 -11.12 12.93
N LEU A 101 -8.51 -11.67 12.09
CA LEU A 101 -9.87 -12.04 12.48
C LEU A 101 -9.95 -13.53 12.80
N LYS A 102 -10.88 -13.91 13.69
CA LYS A 102 -11.22 -15.31 13.98
C LYS A 102 -12.45 -15.72 13.15
N PRO A 103 -12.30 -16.47 12.05
CA PRO A 103 -13.43 -16.86 11.21
C PRO A 103 -14.38 -17.80 11.97
N SER A 104 -15.65 -17.86 11.55
CA SER A 104 -16.57 -18.88 12.03
C SER A 104 -16.21 -20.26 11.46
N LEU A 105 -16.53 -21.34 12.18
CA LEU A 105 -16.25 -22.70 11.70
C LEU A 105 -16.94 -22.99 10.36
N LEU A 106 -18.18 -22.50 10.18
CA LEU A 106 -18.89 -22.67 8.92
C LEU A 106 -18.19 -21.91 7.78
N SER A 107 -17.60 -20.73 8.03
CA SER A 107 -16.82 -20.04 7.00
C SER A 107 -15.60 -20.86 6.54
N LEU A 108 -14.93 -21.53 7.49
CA LEU A 108 -13.79 -22.41 7.19
C LEU A 108 -14.25 -23.65 6.41
N LEU A 109 -15.23 -24.39 6.92
CA LEU A 109 -15.79 -25.59 6.27
C LEU A 109 -16.20 -25.30 4.83
N MET A 110 -16.84 -24.15 4.61
CA MET A 110 -17.31 -23.75 3.29
C MET A 110 -16.24 -23.17 2.36
N GLY A 111 -14.98 -23.06 2.79
CA GLY A 111 -13.91 -22.49 1.96
C GLY A 111 -14.08 -21.01 1.67
N ARG A 112 -14.85 -20.28 2.49
CA ARG A 112 -14.98 -18.82 2.35
C ARG A 112 -13.73 -18.11 2.86
N VAL A 113 -12.89 -18.80 3.64
CA VAL A 113 -11.56 -18.34 4.03
C VAL A 113 -10.55 -18.95 3.06
N PRO A 114 -9.72 -18.15 2.37
CA PRO A 114 -8.63 -18.70 1.58
C PRO A 114 -7.68 -19.53 2.45
N ASN A 115 -7.17 -20.62 1.91
CA ASN A 115 -6.11 -21.39 2.55
C ASN A 115 -4.88 -20.49 2.71
N LYS A 116 -4.28 -20.46 3.90
CA LYS A 116 -3.01 -19.72 4.10
C LYS A 116 -1.88 -20.24 3.21
N SER A 117 -1.93 -21.52 2.83
CA SER A 117 -1.02 -22.14 1.87
C SER A 117 -1.35 -21.83 0.40
N ASP A 118 -2.56 -21.33 0.10
CA ASP A 118 -3.01 -21.08 -1.28
C ASP A 118 -2.94 -19.58 -1.63
N VAL A 119 -2.42 -18.75 -0.73
CA VAL A 119 -1.99 -17.40 -1.06
C VAL A 119 -0.51 -17.50 -1.36
N ASP A 120 -0.15 -17.86 -2.60
CA ASP A 120 1.22 -17.69 -3.10
C ASP A 120 1.67 -16.27 -2.74
N ASP A 121 2.62 -16.16 -1.80
CA ASP A 121 3.24 -14.88 -1.53
C ASP A 121 4.09 -14.58 -2.75
N PRO A 122 3.87 -13.46 -3.47
CA PRO A 122 4.62 -13.18 -4.68
C PRO A 122 6.13 -13.23 -4.47
N LEU A 123 6.63 -12.93 -3.27
CA LEU A 123 8.06 -13.01 -2.96
C LEU A 123 8.62 -14.43 -3.07
N ASP A 124 7.80 -15.47 -2.91
CA ASP A 124 8.24 -16.87 -3.00
C ASP A 124 8.55 -17.29 -4.45
N GLN A 125 8.25 -16.43 -5.43
CA GLN A 125 8.68 -16.59 -6.83
C GLN A 125 10.13 -16.12 -7.07
N LEU A 126 10.78 -15.53 -6.06
CA LEU A 126 12.19 -15.14 -6.12
C LEU A 126 13.10 -16.30 -5.69
N PRO A 127 14.38 -16.31 -6.09
CA PRO A 127 15.31 -17.37 -5.70
C PRO A 127 15.40 -17.53 -4.16
N ASN A 128 15.66 -18.76 -3.72
CA ASN A 128 15.65 -19.14 -2.31
C ASN A 128 16.47 -18.18 -1.42
N GLY A 129 15.85 -17.67 -0.36
CA GLY A 129 16.47 -16.80 0.64
C GLY A 129 16.21 -15.30 0.46
N PHE A 130 15.84 -14.85 -0.74
CA PHE A 130 15.61 -13.41 -0.99
C PHE A 130 14.30 -12.89 -0.39
N SER A 131 13.25 -13.71 -0.30
CA SER A 131 11.97 -13.31 0.30
C SER A 131 12.15 -12.81 1.74
N ALA A 132 12.98 -13.51 2.53
CA ALA A 132 13.29 -13.12 3.90
C ALA A 132 14.13 -11.84 3.97
N GLU A 133 15.10 -11.69 3.06
CA GLU A 133 15.97 -10.52 3.00
C GLU A 133 15.21 -9.26 2.58
N ILE A 134 14.33 -9.36 1.58
CA ILE A 134 13.42 -8.29 1.15
C ILE A 134 12.52 -7.86 2.30
N ARG A 135 11.86 -8.81 2.99
CA ARG A 135 11.02 -8.51 4.16
C ARG A 135 11.79 -7.76 5.24
N LYS A 136 13.01 -8.21 5.53
CA LYS A 136 13.89 -7.58 6.51
C LYS A 136 14.22 -6.15 6.11
N VAL A 137 14.70 -5.93 4.89
CA VAL A 137 15.07 -4.59 4.39
C VAL A 137 13.86 -3.67 4.32
N PHE A 138 12.71 -4.14 3.82
CA PHE A 138 11.47 -3.36 3.76
C PHE A 138 11.05 -2.91 5.15
N LYS A 139 11.17 -3.79 6.16
CA LYS A 139 10.90 -3.43 7.56
C LYS A 139 11.90 -2.41 8.10
N GLU A 140 13.19 -2.59 7.83
CA GLU A 140 14.27 -1.72 8.30
C GLU A 140 14.18 -0.30 7.75
N ILE A 141 13.94 -0.15 6.45
CA ILE A 141 13.84 1.17 5.80
C ILE A 141 12.43 1.77 5.92
N GLY A 142 11.48 1.03 6.47
CA GLY A 142 10.12 1.51 6.71
C GLY A 142 9.26 1.58 5.46
N ILE A 143 9.30 0.59 4.58
CA ILE A 143 8.36 0.48 3.46
C ILE A 143 6.93 0.27 3.97
N VAL A 144 5.97 0.99 3.37
CA VAL A 144 4.55 0.65 3.44
C VAL A 144 4.36 -0.64 2.63
N TRP A 145 3.98 -1.71 3.32
CA TRP A 145 3.86 -3.02 2.70
C TRP A 145 2.89 -2.97 1.50
N PRO A 146 3.34 -3.30 0.28
CA PRO A 146 2.47 -3.28 -0.89
C PRO A 146 1.32 -4.28 -0.73
N ASP A 147 0.19 -4.00 -1.40
CA ASP A 147 -0.85 -5.03 -1.57
C ASP A 147 -0.35 -6.16 -2.49
N LYS A 148 -1.14 -7.24 -2.64
CA LYS A 148 -0.72 -8.41 -3.43
C LYS A 148 -0.36 -8.04 -4.87
N ALA A 149 -1.09 -7.12 -5.49
CA ALA A 149 -0.85 -6.69 -6.86
C ALA A 149 0.45 -5.86 -6.96
N GLY A 150 0.66 -4.90 -6.06
CA GLY A 150 1.88 -4.12 -5.98
C GLY A 150 3.12 -4.99 -5.70
N LEU A 151 2.98 -5.99 -4.83
CA LEU A 151 4.05 -6.94 -4.52
C LEU A 151 4.39 -7.84 -5.71
N LEU A 152 3.38 -8.29 -6.45
CA LEU A 152 3.58 -9.04 -7.70
C LEU A 152 4.30 -8.19 -8.74
N ASN A 153 3.90 -6.94 -8.94
CA ASN A 153 4.59 -6.03 -9.87
C ASN A 153 6.06 -5.82 -9.48
N PHE A 154 6.33 -5.67 -8.18
CA PHE A 154 7.70 -5.54 -7.67
C PHE A 154 8.53 -6.80 -7.92
N VAL A 155 7.95 -7.99 -7.74
CA VAL A 155 8.62 -9.26 -8.03
C VAL A 155 8.89 -9.44 -9.51
N THR A 156 7.91 -9.17 -10.38
CA THR A 156 8.09 -9.18 -11.84
C THR A 156 9.21 -8.22 -12.25
N TRP A 157 9.28 -7.05 -11.63
CA TRP A 157 10.35 -6.08 -11.88
C TRP A 157 11.73 -6.60 -11.47
N ILE A 158 11.86 -7.26 -10.31
CA ILE A 158 13.10 -7.93 -9.91
C ILE A 158 13.48 -9.02 -10.91
N GLN A 159 12.52 -9.85 -11.35
CA GLN A 159 12.77 -10.96 -12.28
C GLN A 159 13.35 -10.47 -13.61
N LYS A 160 12.89 -9.32 -14.13
CA LYS A 160 13.50 -8.68 -15.31
C LYS A 160 14.98 -8.34 -15.09
N GLY A 161 15.32 -7.82 -13.92
CA GLY A 161 16.72 -7.56 -13.59
C GLY A 161 17.55 -8.84 -13.48
N ILE A 162 16.97 -9.91 -12.90
CA ILE A 162 17.62 -11.23 -12.83
C ILE A 162 17.87 -11.80 -14.23
N SER A 163 16.98 -11.55 -15.20
CA SER A 163 17.20 -11.91 -16.61
C SER A 163 18.19 -11.00 -17.35
N GLY A 164 18.86 -10.07 -16.64
CA GLY A 164 19.91 -9.22 -17.18
C GLY A 164 19.42 -7.89 -17.77
N GLU A 165 18.12 -7.57 -17.64
CA GLU A 165 17.62 -6.27 -18.09
C GLU A 165 18.13 -5.13 -17.18
N SER A 166 18.33 -3.96 -17.78
CA SER A 166 18.61 -2.74 -17.01
C SER A 166 17.34 -2.24 -16.34
N LEU A 167 17.46 -1.84 -15.08
CA LEU A 167 16.37 -1.38 -14.24
C LEU A 167 16.63 0.05 -13.77
N THR A 168 15.57 0.86 -13.68
CA THR A 168 15.67 2.26 -13.22
C THR A 168 14.75 2.47 -12.03
N ILE A 169 15.30 2.95 -10.92
CA ILE A 169 14.50 3.41 -9.78
C ILE A 169 14.30 4.92 -9.91
N VAL A 170 13.05 5.34 -10.03
CA VAL A 170 12.68 6.75 -10.14
C VAL A 170 12.01 7.21 -8.85
N SER A 171 12.50 8.29 -8.27
CA SER A 171 11.95 8.90 -7.07
C SER A 171 11.60 10.36 -7.34
N PRO A 172 10.34 10.65 -7.69
CA PRO A 172 9.82 12.01 -7.64
C PRO A 172 9.88 12.51 -6.19
N VAL A 173 10.38 13.73 -5.99
CA VAL A 173 10.50 14.33 -4.65
C VAL A 173 9.94 15.74 -4.63
N CYS A 174 9.43 16.15 -3.47
CA CYS A 174 8.98 17.52 -3.28
C CYS A 174 10.15 18.51 -3.38
N PRO A 175 9.87 19.76 -3.78
CA PRO A 175 10.77 20.88 -3.57
C PRO A 175 11.30 20.97 -2.11
N ASP A 176 12.43 21.65 -1.91
CA ASP A 176 13.00 21.93 -0.56
C ASP A 176 12.16 22.96 0.20
N TYR A 177 10.87 22.66 0.41
CA TYR A 177 9.97 23.49 1.18
C TYR A 177 10.42 23.58 2.63
N GLU A 178 10.26 24.77 3.18
CA GLU A 178 10.51 25.01 4.60
C GLU A 178 9.62 24.12 5.47
N THR A 179 10.24 23.58 6.53
CA THR A 179 9.57 22.73 7.50
C THR A 179 9.95 23.13 8.91
N GLU A 180 9.05 22.83 9.84
CA GLU A 180 9.30 22.89 11.28
C GLU A 180 9.15 21.49 11.89
N LEU A 181 9.73 21.29 13.08
CA LEU A 181 9.58 20.05 13.83
C LEU A 181 8.31 20.10 14.67
N THR A 182 7.53 19.01 14.70
CA THR A 182 6.34 18.95 15.56
C THR A 182 6.69 18.63 17.02
N GLU A 183 5.89 19.10 17.98
CA GLU A 183 6.17 19.00 19.43
C GLU A 183 6.35 17.56 19.96
N GLU A 184 5.70 16.57 19.33
CA GLU A 184 5.93 15.14 19.61
C GLU A 184 7.37 14.70 19.33
N SER A 185 8.06 15.40 18.43
CA SER A 185 9.45 15.14 18.05
C SER A 185 10.45 15.91 18.91
N SER A 186 10.07 17.11 19.37
CA SER A 186 10.92 18.00 20.18
C SER A 186 11.09 17.52 21.62
N SER A 187 10.06 16.86 22.18
CA SER A 187 10.06 16.36 23.57
C SER A 187 10.82 15.04 23.77
N LEU A 188 11.14 14.31 22.69
CA LEU A 188 11.81 13.00 22.74
C LEU A 188 13.30 13.03 22.35
N ALA A 189 13.84 14.19 21.99
CA ALA A 189 15.26 14.34 21.64
C ALA A 189 16.23 14.14 22.83
N ASN A 190 15.73 14.04 24.06
CA ASN A 190 16.52 14.00 25.30
C ASN A 190 16.55 12.63 26.03
N ILE A 191 16.09 11.53 25.43
CA ILE A 191 16.15 10.22 26.11
C ILE A 191 16.74 9.16 25.19
N ASN A 192 17.92 8.66 25.57
CA ASN A 192 18.56 7.48 25.02
C ASN A 192 17.64 6.25 25.15
N GLN A 193 16.78 5.99 24.17
CA GLN A 193 16.26 4.65 23.95
C GLN A 193 15.74 4.39 22.53
N THR A 194 16.32 3.34 21.96
CA THR A 194 16.09 2.68 20.68
C THR A 194 14.62 2.34 20.38
N ILE A 195 13.85 3.31 19.88
CA ILE A 195 12.74 3.08 18.92
C ILE A 195 12.74 4.27 17.95
N LEU A 196 12.85 4.00 16.65
CA LEU A 196 12.72 4.96 15.53
C LEU A 196 11.36 5.70 15.56
N ARG A 197 11.19 6.67 16.46
CA ARG A 197 10.13 7.68 16.32
C ARG A 197 10.71 8.75 15.41
N ALA A 198 10.35 8.67 14.13
CA ALA A 198 10.77 9.63 13.13
C ALA A 198 10.42 11.04 13.61
N THR A 199 11.42 11.93 13.63
CA THR A 199 11.20 13.36 13.75
C THR A 199 10.18 13.73 12.68
N ARG A 200 8.99 14.15 13.11
CA ARG A 200 7.92 14.52 12.21
C ARG A 200 8.10 15.98 11.82
N HIS A 201 8.21 16.17 10.52
CA HIS A 201 8.27 17.48 9.91
C HIS A 201 6.86 17.97 9.60
N ARG A 202 6.64 19.27 9.70
CA ARG A 202 5.43 19.93 9.20
C ARG A 202 5.86 20.97 8.17
N PHE A 203 5.36 20.83 6.93
CA PHE A 203 5.60 21.83 5.89
C PHE A 203 4.91 23.14 6.24
N THR A 204 5.67 24.24 6.28
CA THR A 204 5.14 25.58 6.51
C THR A 204 4.74 26.24 5.19
N PHE A 205 5.47 25.93 4.10
CA PHE A 205 5.36 26.60 2.79
C PHE A 205 5.62 28.11 2.86
N GLU A 206 6.37 28.58 3.85
CA GLU A 206 6.78 29.99 3.98
C GLU A 206 8.06 30.29 3.19
N GLY A 207 8.81 29.25 2.82
CA GLY A 207 10.07 29.38 2.13
C GLY A 207 10.37 28.19 1.22
N LEU A 208 11.20 28.45 0.22
CA LEU A 208 11.78 27.44 -0.66
C LEU A 208 13.31 27.53 -0.57
N GLY A 209 13.90 26.45 -0.06
CA GLY A 209 15.33 26.29 0.06
C GLY A 209 16.01 25.86 -1.23
N GLU A 210 17.30 25.53 -1.10
CA GLU A 210 18.19 25.08 -2.18
C GLU A 210 18.96 23.81 -1.79
N GLY A 211 18.61 23.24 -0.63
CA GLY A 211 19.10 21.97 -0.14
C GLY A 211 18.37 20.80 -0.80
N ILE A 212 18.43 19.63 -0.14
CA ILE A 212 17.84 18.41 -0.70
C ILE A 212 16.34 18.28 -0.45
N GLY A 213 15.76 18.99 0.53
CA GLY A 213 14.39 18.76 0.96
C GLY A 213 14.24 17.59 1.93
N VAL A 214 13.19 17.65 2.76
CA VAL A 214 12.85 16.60 3.72
C VAL A 214 12.55 15.27 3.01
N THR A 215 11.84 15.31 1.89
CA THR A 215 11.47 14.12 1.11
C THR A 215 12.70 13.40 0.54
N ALA A 216 13.65 14.12 -0.08
CA ALA A 216 14.88 13.50 -0.58
C ALA A 216 15.83 13.09 0.57
N ALA A 217 15.88 13.86 1.66
CA ALA A 217 16.63 13.47 2.85
C ALA A 217 16.11 12.15 3.47
N HIS A 218 14.78 11.95 3.46
CA HIS A 218 14.18 10.70 3.89
C HIS A 218 14.59 9.53 2.98
N LEU A 219 14.49 9.75 1.67
CA LEU A 219 14.92 8.80 0.65
C LEU A 219 16.39 8.40 0.82
N PHE A 220 17.30 9.35 1.09
CA PHE A 220 18.73 9.08 1.26
C PHE A 220 19.04 8.22 2.49
N LYS A 221 18.17 8.18 3.50
CA LYS A 221 18.32 7.23 4.63
C LYS A 221 18.01 5.79 4.21
N ALA A 222 17.09 5.61 3.26
CA ALA A 222 16.62 4.29 2.82
C ALA A 222 17.44 3.72 1.65
N ILE A 223 17.80 4.57 0.68
CA ILE A 223 18.44 4.16 -0.58
C ILE A 223 19.69 3.29 -0.38
N PRO A 224 20.63 3.55 0.55
CA PRO A 224 21.83 2.71 0.69
C PRO A 224 21.52 1.25 0.99
N ARG A 225 20.51 0.99 1.82
CA ARG A 225 20.08 -0.38 2.16
C ARG A 225 19.36 -1.04 1.00
N PHE A 226 18.54 -0.27 0.30
CA PHE A 226 17.84 -0.74 -0.89
C PHE A 226 18.81 -1.05 -2.04
N HIS A 227 19.81 -0.19 -2.23
CA HIS A 227 20.92 -0.39 -3.18
C HIS A 227 21.72 -1.63 -2.86
N LYS A 228 22.13 -1.80 -1.59
CA LYS A 228 22.85 -3.00 -1.16
C LYS A 228 22.05 -4.28 -1.44
N LEU A 229 20.75 -4.29 -1.16
CA LEU A 229 19.89 -5.43 -1.44
C LEU A 229 19.82 -5.74 -2.93
N LEU A 230 19.52 -4.75 -3.76
CA LEU A 230 19.22 -4.98 -5.16
C LEU A 230 20.47 -5.11 -6.03
N LYS A 231 21.47 -4.24 -5.81
CA LYS A 231 22.71 -4.26 -6.60
C LYS A 231 23.72 -5.25 -6.04
N ASP A 232 24.10 -5.12 -4.77
CA ASP A 232 25.21 -5.91 -4.22
C ASP A 232 24.82 -7.37 -3.96
N ARG A 233 23.57 -7.63 -3.54
CA ARG A 233 23.12 -8.98 -3.17
C ARG A 233 22.43 -9.72 -4.31
N LEU A 234 21.58 -9.05 -5.09
CA LEU A 234 20.88 -9.64 -6.23
C LEU A 234 21.63 -9.47 -7.56
N GLY A 235 22.70 -8.67 -7.60
CA GLY A 235 23.49 -8.45 -8.82
C GLY A 235 22.76 -7.66 -9.91
N LEU A 236 21.70 -6.91 -9.56
CA LEU A 236 20.87 -6.23 -10.55
C LEU A 236 21.56 -4.98 -11.11
N ASN A 237 21.43 -4.76 -12.43
CA ASN A 237 21.90 -3.53 -13.06
C ASN A 237 20.89 -2.39 -12.84
N ILE A 238 21.12 -1.59 -11.79
CA ILE A 238 20.21 -0.51 -11.38
C ILE A 238 20.85 0.85 -11.50
N SER A 239 20.11 1.78 -12.11
CA SER A 239 20.30 3.23 -12.05
C SER A 239 19.22 3.89 -11.18
N TYR A 240 19.51 5.10 -10.72
CA TYR A 240 18.62 5.88 -9.86
C TYR A 240 18.42 7.27 -10.44
N ILE A 241 17.16 7.71 -10.52
CA ILE A 241 16.78 9.07 -10.89
C ILE A 241 16.01 9.67 -9.72
N VAL A 242 16.47 10.81 -9.21
CA VAL A 242 15.75 11.59 -8.19
C VAL A 242 15.33 12.91 -8.82
N ALA A 243 14.02 13.08 -9.00
CA ALA A 243 13.45 14.15 -9.81
C ALA A 243 12.58 15.10 -8.97
N PRO A 244 13.09 16.29 -8.58
CA PRO A 244 12.29 17.29 -7.88
C PRO A 244 11.17 17.85 -8.76
N GLY A 245 9.99 18.06 -8.18
CA GLY A 245 8.80 18.59 -8.86
C GLY A 245 8.89 20.09 -9.17
N ASP A 246 9.50 20.45 -10.29
CA ASP A 246 9.56 21.82 -10.80
C ASP A 246 8.22 22.33 -11.35
N PHE A 247 7.33 21.42 -11.72
CA PHE A 247 5.99 21.75 -12.20
C PHE A 247 5.13 22.51 -11.18
N GLU A 248 5.41 22.35 -9.87
CA GLU A 248 4.70 23.08 -8.82
C GLU A 248 4.92 24.60 -8.94
N GLY A 249 6.05 25.01 -9.51
CA GLY A 249 6.36 26.41 -9.80
C GLY A 249 5.54 27.02 -10.94
N PHE A 250 4.81 26.21 -11.73
CA PHE A 250 3.91 26.73 -12.76
C PHE A 250 2.57 27.23 -12.20
N SER A 251 2.28 26.94 -10.93
CA SER A 251 1.10 27.47 -10.23
C SER A 251 1.39 28.86 -9.68
N GLU A 252 0.55 29.82 -10.05
CA GLU A 252 0.59 31.16 -9.47
C GLU A 252 0.30 31.12 -7.97
N GLU A 253 -0.59 30.23 -7.52
CA GLU A 253 -0.94 30.08 -6.11
C GLU A 253 0.28 29.63 -5.28
N THR A 254 1.04 28.64 -5.77
CA THR A 254 2.28 28.19 -5.12
C THR A 254 3.31 29.32 -5.08
N CYS A 255 3.51 30.03 -6.18
CA CYS A 255 4.44 31.17 -6.25
C CYS A 255 4.05 32.30 -5.27
N LYS A 256 2.76 32.66 -5.25
CA LYS A 256 2.21 33.67 -4.33
C LYS A 256 2.38 33.24 -2.87
N ARG A 257 2.17 31.95 -2.56
CA ARG A 257 2.33 31.41 -1.20
C ARG A 257 3.76 31.57 -0.67
N LEU A 258 4.73 31.36 -1.54
CA LEU A 258 6.16 31.40 -1.24
C LEU A 258 6.78 32.80 -1.40
N HIS A 259 6.00 33.79 -1.83
CA HIS A 259 6.47 35.14 -2.13
C HIS A 259 7.63 35.19 -3.14
N ILE A 260 7.62 34.31 -4.14
CA ILE A 260 8.61 34.25 -5.23
C ILE A 260 7.93 34.16 -6.60
N ASP A 261 8.66 34.50 -7.66
CA ASP A 261 8.19 34.26 -9.03
C ASP A 261 8.57 32.86 -9.54
N GLN A 262 7.99 32.47 -10.68
CA GLN A 262 8.26 31.18 -11.31
C GLN A 262 9.75 31.01 -11.63
N THR A 263 10.43 32.05 -12.10
CA THR A 263 11.87 32.00 -12.46
C THR A 263 12.71 31.64 -11.25
N THR A 264 12.44 32.29 -10.11
CA THR A 264 13.11 32.03 -8.84
C THR A 264 12.82 30.62 -8.36
N PHE A 265 11.56 30.17 -8.43
CA PHE A 265 11.18 28.79 -8.08
C PHE A 265 12.02 27.77 -8.88
N LEU A 266 12.04 27.89 -10.20
CA LEU A 266 12.77 26.96 -11.08
C LEU A 266 14.29 27.00 -10.83
N SER A 267 14.85 28.18 -10.55
CA SER A 267 16.27 28.31 -10.21
C SER A 267 16.63 27.58 -8.91
N LYS A 268 15.74 27.59 -7.92
CA LYS A 268 15.89 26.87 -6.65
C LYS A 268 15.78 25.37 -6.84
N ILE A 269 14.89 24.90 -7.72
CA ILE A 269 14.84 23.49 -8.10
C ILE A 269 16.14 23.04 -8.76
N GLN A 270 16.73 23.86 -9.65
CA GLN A 270 18.05 23.54 -10.21
C GLN A 270 19.17 23.52 -9.15
N ALA A 271 19.07 24.33 -8.09
CA ALA A 271 19.99 24.24 -6.96
C ALA A 271 19.78 22.94 -6.18
N GLN A 272 18.53 22.55 -5.93
CA GLN A 272 18.17 21.29 -5.28
C GLN A 272 18.68 20.07 -6.05
N THR A 273 18.62 20.04 -7.39
CA THR A 273 19.16 18.90 -8.16
C THR A 273 20.67 18.75 -7.99
N ARG A 274 21.41 19.88 -7.94
CA ARG A 274 22.85 19.87 -7.62
C ARG A 274 23.11 19.40 -6.18
N ALA A 275 22.29 19.82 -5.23
CA ALA A 275 22.38 19.37 -3.84
C ALA A 275 22.10 17.87 -3.70
N ILE A 276 21.09 17.35 -4.40
CA ILE A 276 20.75 15.91 -4.41
C ILE A 276 21.90 15.10 -5.00
N LYS A 277 22.41 15.50 -6.16
CA LYS A 277 23.53 14.80 -6.82
C LYS A 277 24.79 14.77 -5.95
N SER A 278 25.11 15.88 -5.28
CA SER A 278 26.32 15.99 -4.45
C SER A 278 26.22 15.28 -3.10
N LYS A 279 25.03 15.22 -2.49
CA LYS A 279 24.82 14.62 -1.15
C LYS A 279 24.31 13.19 -1.19
N SER A 280 24.00 12.65 -2.36
CA SER A 280 23.46 11.31 -2.49
C SER A 280 24.45 10.26 -1.98
N PRO A 281 24.01 9.30 -1.14
CA PRO A 281 24.88 8.26 -0.61
C PRO A 281 25.19 7.15 -1.64
N VAL A 282 24.50 7.16 -2.78
CA VAL A 282 24.79 6.29 -3.93
C VAL A 282 24.79 7.14 -5.21
N PRO A 283 25.37 6.67 -6.32
CA PRO A 283 25.27 7.37 -7.60
C PRO A 283 23.81 7.52 -8.03
N VAL A 284 23.35 8.76 -8.21
CA VAL A 284 22.03 9.11 -8.72
C VAL A 284 22.16 10.14 -9.83
N GLU A 285 21.27 10.08 -10.80
CA GLU A 285 20.94 11.22 -11.64
C GLU A 285 19.91 12.10 -10.92
N SER A 286 20.04 13.41 -11.06
CA SER A 286 19.02 14.34 -10.57
C SER A 286 18.78 15.44 -11.58
N ILE A 287 17.51 15.59 -11.94
CA ILE A 287 17.02 16.51 -12.96
C ILE A 287 15.65 17.05 -12.52
N PRO A 288 15.26 18.27 -12.91
CA PRO A 288 13.88 18.73 -12.74
C PRO A 288 12.92 17.73 -13.41
N PHE A 289 11.78 17.45 -12.78
CA PHE A 289 10.87 16.42 -13.28
C PHE A 289 10.39 16.69 -14.71
N THR A 290 10.03 17.93 -15.04
CA THR A 290 9.48 18.24 -16.37
C THR A 290 10.50 18.06 -17.50
N ASN A 291 11.80 18.03 -17.20
CA ASN A 291 12.82 17.69 -18.19
C ASN A 291 12.63 16.26 -18.74
N LEU A 292 12.01 15.36 -17.98
CA LEU A 292 11.68 14.00 -18.43
C LEU A 292 10.63 13.95 -19.55
N CYS A 293 9.85 15.02 -19.76
CA CYS A 293 8.85 15.09 -20.82
C CYS A 293 9.10 16.22 -21.82
N GLY A 294 10.27 16.88 -21.78
CA GLY A 294 10.57 18.00 -22.67
C GLY A 294 10.06 19.36 -22.17
N GLY A 295 9.74 19.49 -20.88
CA GLY A 295 9.47 20.75 -20.21
C GLY A 295 7.98 21.06 -20.00
N ARG A 296 7.70 22.34 -19.71
CA ARG A 296 6.40 22.84 -19.24
C ARG A 296 5.23 22.49 -20.15
N GLU A 297 5.35 22.68 -21.46
CA GLU A 297 4.24 22.52 -22.40
C GLU A 297 3.74 21.08 -22.43
N ASN A 298 4.66 20.12 -22.55
CA ASN A 298 4.34 18.70 -22.53
C ASN A 298 3.83 18.25 -21.16
N TRP A 299 4.40 18.76 -20.06
CA TRP A 299 3.87 18.52 -18.73
C TRP A 299 2.40 18.96 -18.62
N LEU A 300 2.08 20.20 -18.99
CA LEU A 300 0.73 20.74 -18.92
C LEU A 300 -0.23 19.98 -19.83
N SER A 301 0.20 19.56 -21.01
CA SER A 301 -0.60 18.75 -21.93
C SER A 301 -1.01 17.42 -21.29
N ILE A 302 -0.03 16.65 -20.79
CA ILE A 302 -0.25 15.33 -20.16
C ILE A 302 -1.08 15.49 -18.87
N TRP A 303 -0.76 16.47 -18.03
CA TRP A 303 -1.52 16.73 -16.81
C TRP A 303 -2.98 17.09 -17.09
N ASN A 304 -3.25 17.95 -18.07
CA ASN A 304 -4.62 18.32 -18.46
C ASN A 304 -5.40 17.13 -19.03
N GLU A 305 -4.75 16.23 -19.77
CA GLU A 305 -5.37 14.99 -20.22
C GLU A 305 -5.90 14.18 -19.02
N PHE A 306 -5.04 13.94 -18.02
CA PHE A 306 -5.40 13.18 -16.84
C PHE A 306 -6.43 13.87 -15.96
N LEU A 307 -6.32 15.19 -15.78
CA LEU A 307 -7.29 15.97 -15.04
C LEU A 307 -8.69 15.84 -15.66
N ASN A 308 -8.79 15.99 -16.98
CA ASN A 308 -10.04 15.86 -17.70
C ASN A 308 -10.65 14.45 -17.60
N ARG A 309 -9.81 13.41 -17.62
CA ARG A 309 -10.25 12.01 -17.42
C ARG A 309 -10.83 11.81 -16.03
N ILE A 310 -10.10 12.22 -15.00
CA ILE A 310 -10.51 12.08 -13.60
C ILE A 310 -11.82 12.83 -13.33
N ILE A 311 -11.97 14.05 -13.85
CA ILE A 311 -13.21 14.85 -13.72
C ILE A 311 -14.40 14.14 -14.37
N LYS A 312 -14.18 13.44 -15.50
CA LYS A 312 -15.23 12.65 -16.19
C LYS A 312 -15.57 11.33 -15.48
N GLY A 313 -15.01 11.09 -14.30
CA GLY A 313 -15.27 9.89 -13.50
C GLY A 313 -14.34 8.71 -13.83
N ASP A 314 -13.33 8.91 -14.67
CA ASP A 314 -12.26 7.93 -14.88
C ASP A 314 -11.27 7.95 -13.71
N LEU A 315 -11.72 7.46 -12.56
CA LEU A 315 -10.90 7.15 -11.40
C LEU A 315 -10.26 5.75 -11.49
N CYS A 316 -10.47 5.05 -12.62
CA CYS A 316 -10.09 3.65 -12.86
C CYS A 316 -10.54 2.71 -11.72
N ASN A 317 -9.94 1.53 -11.61
CA ASN A 317 -10.15 0.58 -10.51
C ASN A 317 -9.51 1.03 -9.17
N ILE A 318 -8.99 2.26 -9.10
CA ILE A 318 -7.97 2.65 -8.12
C ILE A 318 -8.55 3.42 -6.94
N SER A 319 -9.68 4.10 -7.11
CA SER A 319 -10.30 4.87 -6.03
C SER A 319 -11.81 5.03 -6.19
N SER A 320 -12.56 4.82 -5.11
CA SER A 320 -13.95 5.23 -5.03
C SER A 320 -14.03 6.71 -4.65
N GLN A 321 -15.16 7.38 -4.93
CA GLN A 321 -15.40 8.75 -4.46
C GLN A 321 -15.23 8.88 -2.92
N ASP A 322 -15.63 7.85 -2.17
CA ASP A 322 -15.41 7.76 -0.71
C ASP A 322 -13.92 7.78 -0.35
N TRP A 323 -13.08 7.08 -1.12
CA TRP A 323 -11.64 7.09 -0.91
C TRP A 323 -11.03 8.47 -1.18
N VAL A 324 -11.47 9.16 -2.25
CA VAL A 324 -11.01 10.52 -2.58
C VAL A 324 -11.38 11.49 -1.46
N LEU A 325 -12.61 11.41 -0.94
CA LEU A 325 -13.06 12.21 0.20
C LEU A 325 -12.23 11.94 1.46
N LYS A 326 -11.97 10.66 1.79
CA LYS A 326 -11.13 10.30 2.94
C LYS A 326 -9.70 10.82 2.80
N THR A 327 -9.16 10.80 1.58
CA THR A 327 -7.84 11.36 1.27
C THR A 327 -7.86 12.88 1.43
N ALA A 328 -8.90 13.56 0.94
CA ALA A 328 -9.06 15.00 1.08
C ALA A 328 -9.14 15.43 2.55
N ILE A 329 -9.94 14.73 3.36
CA ILE A 329 -10.04 14.98 4.81
C ILE A 329 -8.68 14.77 5.48
N ALA A 330 -7.97 13.68 5.16
CA ALA A 330 -6.68 13.37 5.76
C ALA A 330 -5.54 14.32 5.34
N ARG A 331 -5.70 15.07 4.25
CA ARG A 331 -4.71 16.04 3.73
C ARG A 331 -5.12 17.49 4.00
N ARG A 332 -6.24 17.72 4.68
CA ARG A 332 -6.80 19.05 4.93
C ARG A 332 -5.78 20.01 5.55
N ASP A 333 -5.08 19.57 6.59
CA ASP A 333 -4.13 20.42 7.30
C ASP A 333 -2.94 20.81 6.42
N LEU A 334 -2.46 19.89 5.57
CA LEU A 334 -1.42 20.17 4.58
C LEU A 334 -1.90 21.22 3.58
N TYR A 335 -3.11 21.05 3.02
CA TYR A 335 -3.67 21.98 2.05
C TYR A 335 -3.93 23.36 2.64
N ASN A 336 -4.38 23.43 3.89
CA ASN A 336 -4.56 24.71 4.59
C ASN A 336 -3.27 25.51 4.65
N ARG A 337 -2.14 24.84 4.93
CA ARG A 337 -0.82 25.49 4.97
C ARG A 337 -0.31 25.84 3.58
N TRP A 338 -0.54 24.98 2.59
CA TRP A 338 -0.07 25.19 1.23
C TRP A 338 -0.84 26.31 0.52
N TYR A 339 -2.17 26.29 0.56
CA TYR A 339 -3.01 27.20 -0.23
C TYR A 339 -3.64 28.31 0.60
N ASN A 340 -3.30 28.44 1.89
CA ASN A 340 -3.92 29.38 2.84
C ASN A 340 -5.47 29.34 2.81
N CYS A 341 -6.02 28.12 2.81
CA CYS A 341 -7.41 27.85 2.50
C CYS A 341 -8.20 27.32 3.71
N ILE A 342 -8.02 27.94 4.88
CA ILE A 342 -8.68 27.51 6.12
C ILE A 342 -10.21 27.61 5.97
N ASN A 343 -10.95 26.65 6.55
CA ASN A 343 -12.42 26.59 6.55
C ASN A 343 -13.09 26.44 5.17
N GLN A 344 -12.37 25.96 4.16
CA GLN A 344 -12.99 25.60 2.87
C GLN A 344 -13.90 24.38 2.96
N THR A 345 -14.75 24.19 1.93
CA THR A 345 -15.67 23.06 1.83
C THR A 345 -14.95 21.75 1.54
N ASN A 346 -15.60 20.60 1.81
CA ASN A 346 -15.05 19.29 1.42
C ASN A 346 -14.80 19.20 -0.09
N ASP A 347 -15.67 19.78 -0.91
CA ASP A 347 -15.54 19.77 -2.37
C ASP A 347 -14.28 20.51 -2.84
N PHE A 348 -13.91 21.60 -2.15
CA PHE A 348 -12.65 22.29 -2.43
C PHE A 348 -11.44 21.37 -2.22
N TYR A 349 -11.36 20.67 -1.09
CA TYR A 349 -10.25 19.75 -0.83
C TYR A 349 -10.28 18.51 -1.74
N VAL A 350 -11.46 18.03 -2.11
CA VAL A 350 -11.62 16.96 -3.11
C VAL A 350 -11.03 17.41 -4.45
N ASN A 351 -11.31 18.65 -4.88
CA ASN A 351 -10.73 19.20 -6.10
C ASN A 351 -9.20 19.30 -6.04
N LEU A 352 -8.61 19.61 -4.88
CA LEU A 352 -7.16 19.57 -4.71
C LEU A 352 -6.61 18.15 -4.84
N VAL A 353 -7.26 17.15 -4.23
CA VAL A 353 -6.88 15.74 -4.40
C VAL A 353 -6.99 15.31 -5.86
N ILE A 354 -8.02 15.75 -6.59
CA ILE A 354 -8.19 15.46 -8.02
C ILE A 354 -7.05 16.06 -8.85
N LYS A 355 -6.67 17.31 -8.60
CA LYS A 355 -5.53 17.96 -9.27
C LYS A 355 -4.23 17.20 -9.02
N GLN A 356 -3.96 16.82 -7.77
CA GLN A 356 -2.78 16.04 -7.45
C GLN A 356 -2.84 14.62 -8.01
N ALA A 357 -4.00 13.96 -8.01
CA ALA A 357 -4.17 12.67 -8.66
C ALA A 357 -3.77 12.72 -10.15
N ALA A 358 -4.14 13.80 -10.85
CA ALA A 358 -3.71 14.05 -12.22
C ALA A 358 -2.19 14.26 -12.34
N GLU A 359 -1.55 14.95 -11.39
CA GLU A 359 -0.08 15.10 -11.35
C GLU A 359 0.62 13.74 -11.23
N TYR A 360 0.19 12.90 -10.30
CA TYR A 360 0.80 11.57 -10.11
C TYR A 360 0.55 10.65 -11.30
N ALA A 361 -0.63 10.70 -11.92
CA ALA A 361 -0.91 9.96 -13.15
C ALA A 361 -0.03 10.45 -14.32
N ALA A 362 0.14 11.78 -14.47
CA ALA A 362 1.04 12.36 -15.45
C ALA A 362 2.49 11.93 -15.22
N MET A 363 2.97 11.97 -13.97
CA MET A 363 4.30 11.48 -13.61
C MET A 363 4.48 10.01 -13.99
N GLY A 364 3.50 9.15 -13.67
CA GLY A 364 3.53 7.73 -14.03
C GLY A 364 3.65 7.53 -15.54
N LYS A 365 2.80 8.21 -16.32
CA LYS A 365 2.82 8.17 -17.79
C LYS A 365 4.17 8.62 -18.36
N ILE A 366 4.69 9.75 -17.89
CA ILE A 366 5.99 10.29 -18.30
C ILE A 366 7.12 9.30 -18.02
N ILE A 367 7.19 8.76 -16.81
CA ILE A 367 8.23 7.81 -16.39
C ILE A 367 8.25 6.58 -17.30
N THR A 368 7.08 6.01 -17.63
CA THR A 368 6.99 4.81 -18.48
C THR A 368 7.16 5.05 -19.97
N SER A 369 6.92 6.28 -20.44
CA SER A 369 6.97 6.59 -21.87
C SER A 369 8.29 7.22 -22.26
N ASN A 370 9.23 7.36 -21.31
CA ASN A 370 10.54 7.92 -21.54
C ASN A 370 11.54 6.80 -21.89
N ASP A 371 12.05 6.82 -23.12
CA ASP A 371 12.97 5.81 -23.66
C ASP A 371 14.33 5.74 -22.92
N SER A 372 14.70 6.77 -22.15
CA SER A 372 15.90 6.74 -21.31
C SER A 372 15.70 5.97 -19.99
N ILE A 373 14.46 5.67 -19.62
CA ILE A 373 14.10 5.01 -18.36
C ILE A 373 13.73 3.56 -18.64
N ASN A 374 14.70 2.67 -18.46
CA ASN A 374 14.50 1.23 -18.65
C ASN A 374 13.82 0.62 -17.42
N ASN A 375 12.72 -0.11 -17.64
CA ASN A 375 11.99 -0.85 -16.61
C ASN A 375 11.85 -0.06 -15.29
N PRO A 376 10.99 0.97 -15.24
CA PRO A 376 10.90 1.84 -14.06
C PRO A 376 10.29 1.15 -12.84
N LEU A 377 10.87 1.41 -11.67
CA LEU A 377 10.25 1.26 -10.35
C LEU A 377 10.12 2.63 -9.71
N ILE A 378 8.93 2.97 -9.23
CA ILE A 378 8.74 4.21 -8.48
C ILE A 378 9.00 3.93 -7.00
N LEU A 379 9.99 4.61 -6.43
CA LEU A 379 10.25 4.62 -4.99
C LEU A 379 9.80 5.95 -4.41
N GLY A 380 8.58 5.97 -3.88
CA GLY A 380 7.96 7.15 -3.26
C GLY A 380 8.44 7.38 -1.83
N ALA A 381 8.67 8.63 -1.47
CA ALA A 381 9.06 9.06 -0.12
C ALA A 381 8.09 10.08 0.51
N ASP A 382 7.00 10.36 -0.21
CA ASP A 382 5.93 11.29 0.15
C ASP A 382 4.70 10.54 0.70
N ASP A 383 3.48 10.98 0.41
CA ASP A 383 2.27 10.34 0.93
C ASP A 383 1.88 9.11 0.08
N HIS A 384 2.10 7.91 0.64
CA HIS A 384 1.74 6.63 0.02
C HIS A 384 0.30 6.50 -0.48
N LYS A 385 -0.64 7.32 0.03
CA LYS A 385 -2.01 7.35 -0.51
C LYS A 385 -2.03 7.78 -1.98
N MET A 386 -1.13 8.67 -2.37
CA MET A 386 -1.02 9.17 -3.75
C MET A 386 -0.39 8.14 -4.69
N GLY A 387 0.37 7.18 -4.16
CA GLY A 387 1.13 6.21 -4.95
C GLY A 387 0.30 5.41 -5.94
N ARG A 388 -0.99 5.19 -5.66
CA ARG A 388 -1.88 4.43 -6.54
C ARG A 388 -2.16 5.16 -7.87
N PHE A 389 -2.04 6.48 -7.90
CA PHE A 389 -2.30 7.27 -9.10
C PHE A 389 -1.19 7.17 -10.15
N TYR A 390 0.04 6.81 -9.77
CA TYR A 390 1.10 6.54 -10.75
C TYR A 390 0.70 5.43 -11.74
N SER A 391 -0.05 4.45 -11.27
CA SER A 391 -0.45 3.30 -12.07
C SER A 391 -1.81 3.48 -12.76
N LEU A 392 -2.32 4.72 -12.88
CA LEU A 392 -3.66 4.99 -13.43
C LEU A 392 -3.84 4.51 -14.88
N THR A 393 -2.78 4.55 -15.69
CA THR A 393 -2.82 4.05 -17.07
C THR A 393 -1.93 2.87 -17.36
N LEU A 394 -0.92 2.64 -16.52
CA LEU A 394 0.14 1.68 -16.80
C LEU A 394 0.52 0.95 -15.52
N ASN A 395 0.76 -0.36 -15.64
CA ASN A 395 1.10 -1.18 -14.50
C ASN A 395 2.57 -1.00 -14.11
N ILE A 396 2.88 0.12 -13.46
CA ILE A 396 4.21 0.44 -12.95
C ILE A 396 4.32 -0.13 -11.53
N PRO A 397 5.44 -0.81 -11.18
CA PRO A 397 5.69 -1.17 -9.79
C PRO A 397 5.94 0.10 -8.97
N VAL A 398 5.24 0.21 -7.85
CA VAL A 398 5.31 1.37 -6.95
C VAL A 398 5.55 0.86 -5.53
N VAL A 399 6.63 1.32 -4.92
CA VAL A 399 7.03 0.99 -3.55
C VAL A 399 7.18 2.30 -2.78
N TYR A 400 6.69 2.35 -1.55
CA TYR A 400 6.59 3.58 -0.78
C TYR A 400 7.27 3.46 0.57
N LEU A 401 8.08 4.46 0.93
CA LEU A 401 8.52 4.65 2.30
C LEU A 401 7.36 5.20 3.15
N LYS A 402 7.37 4.88 4.43
CA LYS A 402 6.46 5.49 5.41
C LYS A 402 6.80 6.98 5.53
N ARG A 403 5.81 7.83 5.26
CA ARG A 403 5.95 9.29 5.39
C ARG A 403 6.50 9.69 6.77
N ILE A 404 7.33 10.73 6.78
CA ILE A 404 7.94 11.32 7.98
C ILE A 404 7.47 12.75 8.26
N TYR A 405 6.34 13.13 7.68
CA TYR A 405 5.74 14.45 7.85
C TYR A 405 4.23 14.33 8.04
N ASP A 406 3.65 15.35 8.68
CA ASP A 406 2.25 15.40 9.09
C ASP A 406 1.30 16.00 8.04
#